data_AF-A0A2N8UCS3-F1
#
_entry.id   AF-A0A2N8UCS3-F1
#
_cell.length_a   1.000
_cell.length_b   1.000
_cell.length_c   1.000
_cell.angle_alpha   90.00
_cell.angle_beta   90.00
_cell.angle_gamma   90.00
#
_symmetry.space_group_name_H-M   'P 1'
#
loop_
_entity.id
_entity.type
_entity.pdbx_description
1 polymer ?
#
loop_
_entity_poly.entity_id
_entity_poly.type
_entity_poly.pdbx_seq_one_letter_code
_entity_poly.pdbx_strand_id
1 'polypeptide(L)'
;MKKFSNQFLTLLLVLLSIGAFDFHTLLIHVHHSHGSVKSGSWPAASAAPLYANSDASTLQSRSRKPRVGIVVKGGSSSSLTKSAAPLNTVTTGGSKSSTSAFENPDGRVGMKVQLKRLERNQEGNPLMLYQRHINRANSKLASILGRTAPTSEQMQQALERRKLSILSRRDLLSDSTPLVTRSMQCITNPRQGCTTHPESGGDMRRRFLSSIMDDLFGRTGLEGGSKAKSTIQQVANQGYPQADLIASQSDNLMLASAPTAVQSLGLDIESNDIGYVATIAIGSQNQTFRMLIDSGSADTWVPSTACAACGSTHTQLGSSTSDTLTSLATPFEITYGTGDVSGNLARDDLEIAGLALTNYTFAVTTRESADFADDTVPFDGLMGLARSELSNAGQPTPIDALYAEGKVQAPVMGYHLGRVADGYNDGEVTFGGVDPAKYAGNITEIDNVSTKGFWEADIDAVSVGGADLGLQGRTAILDTGTTLIVAPQADADVVHAKIKGSKSDGQGGYTIPCTTTAQVALTFGGVQFPIDTRDMLFLPVDSNDLEGDCVSAISAGNVGQKNEWLVGATFLKNVYFATNTKANKIGLAKLNTTDTSNSTSAGKSSTSTKISSTAE
;
A
#
# COMPACT_ATOMS: atom_id res chain seq x y z
N MET A 1 -13.44 -20.68 54.60
CA MET A 1 -12.39 -21.54 55.21
C MET A 1 -11.97 -22.62 54.22
N LYS A 2 -10.75 -22.48 53.68
CA LYS A 2 -9.73 -23.50 53.32
C LYS A 2 -8.87 -22.92 52.18
N LYS A 3 -7.56 -22.78 52.44
CA LYS A 3 -6.57 -22.32 51.44
C LYS A 3 -6.52 -23.35 50.32
N PHE A 4 -6.87 -22.95 49.09
CA PHE A 4 -6.62 -23.77 47.92
C PHE A 4 -5.11 -23.74 47.63
N SER A 5 -4.52 -24.92 47.41
CA SER A 5 -3.12 -25.06 46.99
C SER A 5 -2.91 -24.40 45.62
N ASN A 6 -1.79 -23.71 45.42
CA ASN A 6 -1.43 -23.09 44.14
C ASN A 6 -1.52 -24.07 42.96
N GLN A 7 -1.30 -25.36 43.18
CA GLN A 7 -1.44 -26.39 42.14
C GLN A 7 -2.88 -26.58 41.64
N PHE A 8 -3.88 -26.33 42.49
CA PHE A 8 -5.30 -26.41 42.11
C PHE A 8 -5.72 -25.22 41.25
N LEU A 9 -5.15 -24.03 41.52
CA LEU A 9 -5.40 -22.83 40.73
C LEU A 9 -4.75 -22.93 39.34
N THR A 10 -3.54 -23.51 39.26
CA THR A 10 -2.87 -23.75 37.96
C THR A 10 -3.63 -24.78 37.12
N LEU A 11 -4.12 -25.87 37.72
CA LEU A 11 -4.94 -26.86 37.00
C LEU A 11 -6.26 -26.24 36.50
N LEU A 12 -6.90 -25.38 37.29
CA LEU A 12 -8.14 -24.69 36.90
C LEU A 12 -7.91 -23.71 35.73
N LEU A 13 -6.80 -22.98 35.73
CA LEU A 13 -6.44 -22.06 34.65
C LEU A 13 -6.07 -22.80 33.35
N VAL A 14 -5.39 -23.93 33.45
CA VAL A 14 -5.10 -24.79 32.29
C VAL A 14 -6.41 -25.36 31.71
N LEU A 15 -7.32 -25.83 32.55
CA LEU A 15 -8.62 -26.36 32.10
C LEU A 15 -9.53 -25.30 31.47
N LEU A 16 -9.46 -24.04 31.91
CA LEU A 16 -10.14 -22.90 31.28
C LEU A 16 -9.51 -22.51 29.93
N SER A 17 -8.18 -22.59 29.81
CA SER A 17 -7.47 -22.24 28.57
C SER A 17 -7.70 -23.21 27.40
N ILE A 18 -8.09 -24.45 27.70
CA ILE A 18 -8.39 -25.49 26.69
C ILE A 18 -9.89 -25.70 26.46
N GLY A 19 -10.75 -24.82 27.00
CA GLY A 19 -12.20 -24.89 26.80
C GLY A 19 -12.87 -26.12 27.40
N ALA A 20 -12.23 -26.80 28.36
CA ALA A 20 -12.75 -28.04 28.95
C ALA A 20 -13.87 -27.80 29.98
N PHE A 21 -14.11 -26.55 30.39
CA PHE A 21 -15.16 -26.18 31.35
C PHE A 21 -15.80 -24.83 31.02
N ASP A 22 -17.12 -24.78 31.05
CA ASP A 22 -17.91 -23.56 30.96
C ASP A 22 -18.02 -22.91 32.34
N PHE A 23 -17.46 -21.71 32.49
CA PHE A 23 -17.45 -20.94 33.74
C PHE A 23 -18.88 -20.52 34.16
N HIS A 24 -19.85 -20.55 33.24
CA HIS A 24 -21.25 -20.20 33.52
C HIS A 24 -21.96 -21.25 34.38
N THR A 25 -21.55 -22.52 34.31
CA THR A 25 -22.19 -23.61 35.08
C THR A 25 -21.77 -23.63 36.55
N LEU A 26 -20.60 -23.07 36.89
CA LEU A 26 -20.06 -23.05 38.27
C LEU A 26 -20.67 -21.92 39.12
N LEU A 27 -21.06 -20.80 38.49
CA LEU A 27 -21.70 -19.66 39.17
C LEU A 27 -23.18 -19.90 39.48
N ILE A 28 -23.86 -20.73 38.70
CA ILE A 28 -25.29 -21.05 38.88
C ILE A 28 -25.54 -22.00 40.07
N HIS A 29 -24.53 -22.72 40.56
CA HIS A 29 -24.66 -23.63 41.71
C HIS A 29 -24.40 -23.01 43.10
N VAL A 30 -24.03 -21.72 43.18
CA VAL A 30 -23.75 -21.03 44.46
C VAL A 30 -24.83 -20.00 44.81
N HIS A 31 -25.72 -19.64 43.88
CA HIS A 31 -26.83 -18.71 44.12
C HIS A 31 -28.17 -19.28 43.60
N HIS A 32 -28.74 -20.26 44.30
CA HIS A 32 -30.18 -20.40 44.56
C HIS A 32 -30.51 -21.77 45.16
N SER A 33 -30.67 -21.80 46.48
CA SER A 33 -31.62 -22.71 47.11
C SER A 33 -32.92 -21.92 47.35
N HIS A 34 -34.04 -22.62 47.15
CA HIS A 34 -35.45 -22.19 47.25
C HIS A 34 -36.09 -21.54 46.01
N GLY A 35 -36.77 -22.40 45.22
CA GLY A 35 -38.22 -22.28 45.11
C GLY A 35 -38.85 -22.00 43.74
N SER A 36 -39.19 -23.08 43.04
CA SER A 36 -40.46 -23.30 42.30
C SER A 36 -40.67 -22.75 40.86
N VAL A 37 -40.59 -23.68 39.87
CA VAL A 37 -41.61 -24.02 38.81
C VAL A 37 -42.04 -22.87 37.85
N LYS A 38 -42.08 -22.92 36.50
CA LYS A 38 -42.06 -23.93 35.41
C LYS A 38 -41.83 -23.16 34.09
N SER A 39 -41.03 -23.69 33.17
CA SER A 39 -41.32 -23.65 31.72
C SER A 39 -40.50 -24.73 31.01
N GLY A 40 -41.17 -25.52 30.16
CA GLY A 40 -40.63 -26.72 29.53
C GLY A 40 -39.76 -26.42 28.32
N SER A 41 -38.52 -26.86 28.40
CA SER A 41 -37.76 -27.65 27.42
C SER A 41 -38.04 -27.47 25.91
N TRP A 42 -37.00 -27.01 25.21
CA TRP A 42 -36.56 -27.56 23.92
C TRP A 42 -35.34 -28.46 24.18
N PRO A 43 -35.23 -29.66 23.58
CA PRO A 43 -33.95 -30.31 23.27
C PRO A 43 -33.66 -30.13 21.77
N ALA A 44 -32.49 -30.37 21.20
CA ALA A 44 -31.09 -30.55 21.60
C ALA A 44 -30.33 -30.63 20.25
N ALA A 45 -29.04 -30.33 20.26
CA ALA A 45 -28.16 -30.48 19.10
C ALA A 45 -27.94 -31.97 18.73
N SER A 46 -27.63 -32.25 17.46
CA SER A 46 -26.76 -33.38 17.05
C SER A 46 -26.43 -33.33 15.55
N ALA A 47 -25.17 -33.68 15.23
CA ALA A 47 -24.55 -33.75 13.91
C ALA A 47 -24.99 -34.96 13.04
N ALA A 48 -24.55 -34.92 11.77
CA ALA A 48 -24.78 -35.75 10.56
C ALA A 48 -24.47 -37.29 10.68
N PRO A 49 -24.60 -38.21 9.66
CA PRO A 49 -24.77 -38.02 8.19
C PRO A 49 -25.53 -39.13 7.34
N LEU A 50 -25.52 -38.98 5.99
CA LEU A 50 -25.54 -39.96 4.86
C LEU A 50 -26.81 -40.69 4.29
N TYR A 51 -26.80 -40.78 2.94
CA TYR A 51 -27.43 -41.70 1.93
C TYR A 51 -28.70 -41.35 1.11
N ALA A 52 -28.46 -40.96 -0.16
CA ALA A 52 -28.82 -41.57 -1.47
C ALA A 52 -30.26 -41.87 -1.98
N ASN A 53 -30.49 -41.30 -3.18
CA ASN A 53 -31.05 -41.84 -4.45
C ASN A 53 -32.53 -42.20 -4.70
N SER A 54 -32.99 -41.73 -5.87
CA SER A 54 -33.85 -42.33 -6.93
C SER A 54 -34.87 -41.28 -7.43
N ASP A 55 -35.30 -41.14 -8.69
CA ASP A 55 -35.01 -41.68 -10.03
C ASP A 55 -35.80 -40.73 -10.99
N ALA A 56 -35.22 -40.16 -12.05
CA ALA A 56 -35.09 -40.65 -13.43
C ALA A 56 -36.31 -40.47 -14.37
N SER A 57 -35.97 -40.12 -15.64
CA SER A 57 -36.69 -40.27 -16.93
C SER A 57 -37.50 -39.06 -17.45
N THR A 58 -37.52 -38.63 -18.72
CA THR A 58 -36.85 -38.90 -20.03
C THR A 58 -37.50 -37.89 -21.03
N LEU A 59 -36.87 -37.30 -22.07
CA LEU A 59 -36.87 -37.76 -23.48
C LEU A 59 -36.26 -36.72 -24.47
N GLN A 60 -35.37 -37.21 -25.38
CA GLN A 60 -35.15 -36.94 -26.84
C GLN A 60 -34.65 -35.56 -27.37
N SER A 61 -33.46 -35.40 -28.01
CA SER A 61 -32.92 -35.77 -29.37
C SER A 61 -33.52 -34.95 -30.55
N ARG A 62 -32.86 -34.32 -31.55
CA ARG A 62 -31.67 -34.55 -32.44
C ARG A 62 -31.28 -33.19 -33.09
N SER A 63 -30.05 -32.91 -33.58
CA SER A 63 -29.60 -33.13 -34.98
C SER A 63 -28.18 -32.54 -35.24
N ARG A 64 -27.43 -33.10 -36.21
CA ARG A 64 -25.99 -32.88 -36.51
C ARG A 64 -25.75 -32.21 -37.90
N LYS A 65 -24.78 -31.25 -37.94
CA LYS A 65 -23.63 -31.01 -38.89
C LYS A 65 -23.91 -30.69 -40.38
N PRO A 66 -22.97 -30.04 -41.17
CA PRO A 66 -21.48 -30.14 -41.22
C PRO A 66 -20.70 -28.79 -41.13
N ARG A 67 -19.45 -28.64 -40.65
CA ARG A 67 -18.07 -29.08 -41.03
C ARG A 67 -17.54 -28.61 -42.40
N VAL A 68 -16.57 -27.69 -42.36
CA VAL A 68 -15.38 -27.64 -43.25
C VAL A 68 -14.17 -27.27 -42.39
N GLY A 69 -13.06 -27.98 -42.57
CA GLY A 69 -11.78 -27.67 -41.94
C GLY A 69 -10.65 -27.86 -42.94
N ILE A 70 -9.52 -27.20 -42.71
CA ILE A 70 -8.22 -27.56 -43.32
C ILE A 70 -7.15 -27.45 -42.22
N VAL A 71 -6.40 -28.54 -42.08
CA VAL A 71 -5.16 -28.72 -41.33
C VAL A 71 -4.11 -29.09 -42.37
N VAL A 72 -2.86 -28.60 -42.26
CA VAL A 72 -1.58 -29.34 -42.45
C VAL A 72 -0.46 -28.38 -41.97
N LYS A 73 0.24 -28.61 -40.85
CA LYS A 73 1.34 -29.56 -40.49
C LYS A 73 2.75 -29.04 -40.87
N GLY A 74 3.62 -28.95 -39.87
CA GLY A 74 5.04 -28.58 -40.01
C GLY A 74 5.94 -29.72 -40.50
N GLY A 75 7.18 -29.36 -40.84
CA GLY A 75 8.25 -30.28 -41.21
C GLY A 75 9.57 -29.54 -41.48
N SER A 76 10.60 -29.94 -40.75
CA SER A 76 12.02 -29.56 -40.81
C SER A 76 12.78 -30.13 -42.02
N SER A 77 13.97 -29.55 -42.30
CA SER A 77 15.15 -30.03 -43.06
C SER A 77 15.52 -29.02 -44.18
N SER A 78 16.75 -28.72 -44.59
CA SER A 78 18.11 -29.24 -44.35
C SER A 78 19.13 -28.25 -44.94
N SER A 79 20.39 -28.36 -44.49
CA SER A 79 21.61 -27.68 -44.96
C SER A 79 21.94 -27.86 -46.45
N LEU A 80 22.69 -26.91 -47.06
CA LEU A 80 24.05 -27.11 -47.65
C LEU A 80 24.52 -25.94 -48.57
N THR A 81 25.64 -25.32 -48.14
CA THR A 81 26.88 -24.95 -48.88
C THR A 81 26.95 -24.01 -50.10
N LYS A 82 27.76 -22.95 -49.87
CA LYS A 82 29.00 -22.50 -50.58
C LYS A 82 28.95 -21.67 -51.89
N SER A 83 29.73 -20.56 -51.83
CA SER A 83 30.70 -20.05 -52.85
C SER A 83 30.10 -19.28 -54.02
N ALA A 84 30.60 -18.15 -54.55
CA ALA A 84 31.81 -17.33 -54.43
C ALA A 84 31.52 -15.90 -54.93
N ALA A 85 32.33 -14.92 -54.55
CA ALA A 85 32.51 -13.63 -55.25
C ALA A 85 33.61 -13.79 -56.36
N PRO A 86 34.16 -12.75 -57.03
CA PRO A 86 33.79 -11.32 -57.20
C PRO A 86 33.94 -10.81 -58.68
N LEU A 87 33.61 -9.54 -59.01
CA LEU A 87 34.48 -8.54 -59.69
C LEU A 87 33.71 -7.30 -60.22
N ASN A 88 34.23 -6.10 -59.88
CA ASN A 88 34.55 -4.89 -60.70
C ASN A 88 33.52 -4.39 -61.76
N THR A 89 33.21 -3.09 -61.99
CA THR A 89 33.91 -1.80 -61.82
C THR A 89 33.00 -0.63 -62.29
N VAL A 90 33.31 0.61 -61.85
CA VAL A 90 33.21 1.92 -62.56
C VAL A 90 31.87 2.73 -62.59
N THR A 91 31.90 3.80 -61.79
CA THR A 91 31.40 5.22 -61.94
C THR A 91 30.42 5.64 -63.04
N THR A 92 29.41 6.44 -62.66
CA THR A 92 29.27 7.89 -63.01
C THR A 92 28.07 8.51 -62.26
N GLY A 93 28.16 9.82 -61.98
CA GLY A 93 27.30 10.54 -61.03
C GLY A 93 25.93 11.00 -61.54
N GLY A 94 25.13 11.49 -60.59
CA GLY A 94 23.85 12.15 -60.85
C GLY A 94 23.14 12.51 -59.55
N SER A 95 23.05 13.81 -59.27
CA SER A 95 22.27 14.41 -58.18
C SER A 95 20.80 14.00 -58.22
N LYS A 96 20.23 13.61 -57.07
CA LYS A 96 18.90 14.02 -56.58
C LYS A 96 18.52 13.33 -55.26
N SER A 97 18.07 14.16 -54.32
CA SER A 97 17.07 13.89 -53.27
C SER A 97 16.32 12.56 -53.38
N SER A 98 16.30 11.75 -52.32
CA SER A 98 15.06 11.16 -51.73
C SER A 98 15.36 10.04 -50.72
N THR A 99 14.64 10.12 -49.59
CA THR A 99 14.05 9.02 -48.79
C THR A 99 14.63 7.60 -48.91
N SER A 100 15.19 7.07 -47.83
CA SER A 100 15.54 5.65 -47.68
C SER A 100 14.33 4.80 -47.28
N ALA A 101 13.49 4.46 -48.26
CA ALA A 101 12.62 3.29 -48.19
C ALA A 101 13.34 2.08 -48.82
N PHE A 102 13.16 0.87 -48.27
CA PHE A 102 13.61 -0.37 -48.91
C PHE A 102 12.41 -1.27 -49.17
N GLU A 103 12.41 -1.94 -50.32
CA GLU A 103 11.44 -2.98 -50.68
C GLU A 103 11.93 -4.35 -50.21
N ASN A 104 11.03 -5.09 -49.55
CA ASN A 104 11.22 -6.51 -49.28
C ASN A 104 10.81 -7.35 -50.51
N PRO A 105 11.27 -8.62 -50.62
CA PRO A 105 11.07 -9.48 -51.80
C PRO A 105 9.60 -9.81 -52.14
N ASP A 106 8.65 -9.41 -51.30
CA ASP A 106 7.21 -9.59 -51.39
C ASP A 106 6.44 -8.30 -51.77
N GLY A 107 7.16 -7.24 -52.20
CA GLY A 107 6.56 -6.04 -52.80
C GLY A 107 5.86 -5.08 -51.82
N ARG A 108 6.17 -5.17 -50.52
CA ARG A 108 5.69 -4.20 -49.51
C ARG A 108 6.78 -3.21 -49.15
N VAL A 109 6.45 -1.92 -49.20
CA VAL A 109 7.32 -0.82 -48.77
C VAL A 109 7.28 -0.73 -47.24
N GLY A 110 8.41 -1.02 -46.58
CA GLY A 110 8.56 -0.93 -45.13
C GLY A 110 9.43 0.26 -44.71
N MET A 111 8.98 1.02 -43.71
CA MET A 111 9.77 2.09 -43.10
C MET A 111 10.64 1.49 -41.99
N LYS A 112 11.97 1.68 -42.03
CA LYS A 112 12.84 1.35 -40.90
C LYS A 112 12.61 2.38 -39.79
N VAL A 113 11.71 2.08 -38.87
CA VAL A 113 11.74 2.70 -37.55
C VAL A 113 12.90 2.05 -36.82
N GLN A 114 13.98 2.79 -36.58
CA GLN A 114 14.90 2.38 -35.52
C GLN A 114 14.08 2.38 -34.23
N LEU A 115 13.68 1.20 -33.78
CA LEU A 115 13.27 1.03 -32.39
C LEU A 115 14.52 1.35 -31.58
N LYS A 116 14.61 2.59 -31.12
CA LYS A 116 15.42 2.90 -29.96
C LYS A 116 14.94 1.90 -28.92
N ARG A 117 15.83 0.99 -28.53
CA ARG A 117 15.63 0.14 -27.36
C ARG A 117 15.08 1.07 -26.29
N LEU A 118 13.81 0.92 -25.93
CA LEU A 118 13.29 1.54 -24.73
C LEU A 118 14.27 1.08 -23.67
N GLU A 119 15.06 2.04 -23.18
CA GLU A 119 15.96 1.77 -22.09
C GLU A 119 15.09 1.12 -21.02
N ARG A 120 15.51 -0.08 -20.65
CA ARG A 120 15.03 -0.81 -19.50
C ARG A 120 14.88 0.23 -18.39
N ASN A 121 13.68 0.41 -17.82
CA ASN A 121 13.44 1.25 -16.64
C ASN A 121 14.52 0.93 -15.60
N GLN A 122 15.57 1.74 -15.58
CA GLN A 122 16.50 1.85 -14.49
C GLN A 122 16.42 3.32 -14.12
N GLU A 123 15.93 3.57 -12.90
CA GLU A 123 16.01 4.86 -12.21
C GLU A 123 15.06 5.95 -12.76
N GLY A 124 13.76 5.77 -12.51
CA GLY A 124 12.81 6.87 -12.57
C GLY A 124 13.27 7.96 -11.60
N ASN A 125 13.61 9.15 -12.11
CA ASN A 125 13.99 10.28 -11.28
C ASN A 125 12.97 10.46 -10.12
N PRO A 126 13.40 10.58 -8.85
CA PRO A 126 12.52 10.65 -7.69
C PRO A 126 11.39 11.69 -7.82
N LEU A 127 11.69 12.84 -8.43
CA LEU A 127 10.72 13.91 -8.66
C LEU A 127 9.68 13.56 -9.73
N MET A 128 10.01 12.66 -10.67
CA MET A 128 9.03 12.12 -11.63
C MET A 128 8.09 11.13 -10.96
N LEU A 129 8.61 10.21 -10.14
CA LEU A 129 7.77 9.28 -9.37
C LEU A 129 6.85 10.06 -8.43
N TYR A 130 7.41 11.02 -7.69
CA TYR A 130 6.66 11.92 -6.83
C TYR A 130 5.55 12.69 -7.57
N GLN A 131 5.85 13.23 -8.76
CA GLN A 131 4.82 13.90 -9.57
C GLN A 131 3.68 12.96 -9.97
N ARG A 132 3.95 11.67 -10.20
CA ARG A 132 2.89 10.69 -10.41
C ARG A 132 2.03 10.57 -9.16
N HIS A 133 2.60 10.40 -7.96
CA HIS A 133 1.82 10.36 -6.72
C HIS A 133 1.02 11.66 -6.47
N ILE A 134 1.54 12.83 -6.82
CA ILE A 134 0.78 14.10 -6.77
C ILE A 134 -0.39 14.09 -7.75
N ASN A 135 -0.17 13.66 -9.00
CA ASN A 135 -1.24 13.55 -9.99
C ASN A 135 -2.32 12.58 -9.49
N ARG A 136 -1.89 11.44 -8.93
CA ARG A 136 -2.75 10.43 -8.31
C ARG A 136 -3.63 11.06 -7.24
N ALA A 137 -3.02 11.66 -6.21
CA ALA A 137 -3.75 12.29 -5.13
C ALA A 137 -4.73 13.38 -5.61
N ASN A 138 -4.30 14.28 -6.50
CA ASN A 138 -5.16 15.35 -7.02
C ASN A 138 -6.33 14.83 -7.86
N SER A 139 -6.11 13.81 -8.68
CA SER A 139 -7.17 13.20 -9.49
C SER A 139 -8.15 12.41 -8.64
N LYS A 140 -7.67 11.67 -7.62
CA LYS A 140 -8.51 10.91 -6.68
C LYS A 140 -9.48 11.89 -6.06
N LEU A 141 -8.90 12.95 -5.53
CA LEU A 141 -9.65 14.00 -4.91
C LEU A 141 -10.62 14.73 -5.85
N ALA A 142 -10.27 15.03 -7.10
CA ALA A 142 -11.26 15.63 -7.99
C ALA A 142 -12.50 14.73 -8.14
N SER A 143 -12.32 13.40 -8.16
CA SER A 143 -13.39 12.40 -8.05
C SER A 143 -14.16 12.54 -6.72
N ILE A 144 -13.46 12.58 -5.57
CA ILE A 144 -14.02 12.85 -4.22
C ILE A 144 -14.94 14.08 -4.24
N LEU A 145 -14.55 15.12 -4.96
CA LEU A 145 -15.22 16.41 -4.91
C LEU A 145 -16.39 16.54 -5.87
N GLY A 146 -16.66 15.53 -6.71
CA GLY A 146 -17.59 15.66 -7.82
C GLY A 146 -17.17 16.76 -8.80
N ARG A 147 -15.87 17.02 -8.89
CA ARG A 147 -15.27 17.97 -9.82
C ARG A 147 -14.72 17.22 -11.02
N THR A 148 -14.48 17.95 -12.10
CA THR A 148 -13.74 17.40 -13.23
C THR A 148 -12.32 17.10 -12.80
N ALA A 149 -11.92 15.82 -12.88
CA ALA A 149 -10.54 15.42 -12.66
C ALA A 149 -9.59 16.13 -13.62
N PRO A 150 -8.32 16.36 -13.22
CA PRO A 150 -7.28 16.74 -14.15
C PRO A 150 -7.31 15.80 -15.35
N THR A 151 -7.36 16.35 -16.56
CA THR A 151 -7.37 15.52 -17.77
C THR A 151 -6.04 14.77 -17.90
N SER A 152 -6.02 13.65 -18.61
CA SER A 152 -4.77 12.93 -18.89
C SER A 152 -3.73 13.83 -19.55
N GLU A 153 -4.16 14.78 -20.39
CA GLU A 153 -3.29 15.82 -20.96
C GLU A 153 -2.71 16.75 -19.90
N GLN A 154 -3.51 17.21 -18.92
CA GLN A 154 -3.03 18.05 -17.82
C GLN A 154 -2.05 17.31 -16.91
N MET A 155 -2.32 16.04 -16.62
CA MET A 155 -1.41 15.19 -15.85
C MET A 155 -0.10 14.94 -16.60
N GLN A 156 -0.16 14.70 -17.91
CA GLN A 156 1.02 14.53 -18.75
C GLN A 156 1.81 15.84 -18.89
N GLN A 157 1.13 16.99 -19.00
CA GLN A 157 1.77 18.30 -18.96
C GLN A 157 2.46 18.56 -17.62
N ALA A 158 1.87 18.14 -16.49
CA ALA A 158 2.53 18.24 -15.19
C ALA A 158 3.81 17.38 -15.15
N LEU A 159 3.77 16.16 -15.70
CA LEU A 159 4.95 15.31 -15.84
C LEU A 159 6.02 15.92 -16.76
N GLU A 160 5.64 16.49 -17.91
CA GLU A 160 6.59 17.14 -18.82
C GLU A 160 7.17 18.44 -18.23
N ARG A 161 6.37 19.27 -17.55
CA ARG A 161 6.88 20.45 -16.82
C ARG A 161 7.88 20.04 -15.75
N ARG A 162 7.58 18.98 -15.00
CA ARG A 162 8.48 18.39 -14.01
C ARG A 162 9.79 17.94 -14.66
N LYS A 163 9.71 17.18 -15.75
CA LYS A 163 10.86 16.72 -16.53
C LYS A 163 11.72 17.88 -17.04
N LEU A 164 11.12 18.92 -17.61
CA LEU A 164 11.84 20.12 -18.05
C LEU A 164 12.53 20.83 -16.87
N SER A 165 11.89 20.90 -15.70
CA SER A 165 12.50 21.49 -14.51
C SER A 165 13.68 20.68 -13.96
N ILE A 166 13.64 19.35 -14.11
CA ILE A 166 14.76 18.47 -13.78
C ILE A 166 15.92 18.71 -14.75
N LEU A 167 15.64 18.78 -16.05
CA LEU A 167 16.64 19.01 -17.09
C LEU A 167 17.27 20.41 -16.97
N SER A 168 16.50 21.44 -16.63
CA SER A 168 17.03 22.79 -16.41
C SER A 168 17.96 22.85 -15.20
N ARG A 169 17.62 22.18 -14.09
CA ARG A 169 18.51 22.08 -12.91
C ARG A 169 19.80 21.32 -13.19
N ARG A 170 19.78 20.39 -14.15
CA ARG A 170 20.97 19.64 -14.61
C ARG A 170 21.78 20.40 -15.68
N ASP A 171 21.39 21.64 -16.00
CA ASP A 171 22.02 22.47 -17.04
C ASP A 171 21.97 21.84 -18.45
N LEU A 172 21.02 20.92 -18.69
CA LEU A 172 20.89 20.17 -19.95
C LEU A 172 20.01 20.85 -21.01
N LEU A 173 19.47 22.03 -20.70
CA LEU A 173 18.62 22.83 -21.61
C LEU A 173 19.32 24.07 -22.17
N SER A 174 20.63 24.27 -21.90
CA SER A 174 21.36 25.38 -22.51
C SER A 174 21.83 25.01 -23.91
N ASP A 175 21.03 25.35 -24.92
CA ASP A 175 21.51 25.43 -26.30
C ASP A 175 21.60 26.91 -26.71
N SER A 176 22.79 27.48 -26.50
CA SER A 176 23.31 28.63 -27.27
C SER A 176 24.85 28.56 -27.28
N THR A 177 25.40 28.23 -28.45
CA THR A 177 26.84 28.09 -28.80
C THR A 177 27.52 29.47 -28.97
N PRO A 178 28.88 29.63 -29.03
CA PRO A 178 29.86 28.68 -29.59
C PRO A 178 31.23 28.51 -28.91
N LEU A 179 31.83 27.33 -29.19
CA LEU A 179 33.26 27.04 -29.36
C LEU A 179 34.27 27.92 -28.60
N VAL A 180 34.70 27.43 -27.43
CA VAL A 180 36.06 27.69 -26.94
C VAL A 180 36.71 26.38 -26.53
N THR A 181 37.76 26.05 -27.27
CA THR A 181 38.69 24.95 -27.07
C THR A 181 39.46 25.10 -25.75
N ARG A 182 39.44 24.09 -24.87
CA ARG A 182 40.66 23.72 -24.12
C ARG A 182 40.63 22.32 -23.46
N SER A 183 41.49 21.48 -24.03
CA SER A 183 42.24 20.31 -23.53
C SER A 183 41.67 19.45 -22.40
N MET A 184 41.28 18.22 -22.75
CA MET A 184 41.47 17.07 -21.86
C MET A 184 42.96 16.71 -21.82
N GLN A 185 43.58 16.80 -20.65
CA GLN A 185 44.81 16.06 -20.37
C GLN A 185 44.42 14.66 -19.89
N CYS A 186 44.64 13.69 -20.76
CA CYS A 186 44.66 12.28 -20.44
C CYS A 186 46.02 11.99 -19.76
N ILE A 187 46.00 11.57 -18.49
CA ILE A 187 47.17 10.98 -17.84
C ILE A 187 47.01 9.46 -17.92
N THR A 188 47.99 8.83 -18.55
CA THR A 188 48.05 7.40 -18.84
C THR A 188 48.76 6.62 -17.72
N ASN A 189 48.09 5.54 -17.26
CA ASN A 189 48.59 4.17 -16.99
C ASN A 189 49.64 3.92 -15.88
N PRO A 190 49.93 2.66 -15.49
CA PRO A 190 49.10 1.44 -15.37
C PRO A 190 49.37 0.65 -14.06
N ARG A 191 48.48 -0.28 -13.69
CA ARG A 191 48.85 -1.66 -13.25
C ARG A 191 47.60 -2.52 -13.04
N GLN A 192 47.36 -3.40 -14.01
CA GLN A 192 46.53 -4.58 -13.86
C GLN A 192 47.20 -5.57 -12.91
N GLY A 193 46.41 -6.13 -11.99
CA GLY A 193 46.57 -7.48 -11.49
C GLY A 193 45.23 -8.19 -11.66
N CYS A 194 45.10 -9.00 -12.72
CA CYS A 194 43.96 -9.91 -12.86
C CYS A 194 44.08 -11.01 -11.81
N THR A 195 43.04 -11.19 -11.00
CA THR A 195 42.76 -12.49 -10.37
C THR A 195 41.31 -12.86 -10.65
N THR A 196 41.14 -14.05 -11.19
CA THR A 196 39.86 -14.67 -11.53
C THR A 196 39.41 -15.52 -10.34
N HIS A 197 38.34 -15.12 -9.66
CA HIS A 197 37.53 -16.02 -8.84
C HIS A 197 36.05 -15.77 -9.13
N PRO A 198 35.26 -16.82 -9.44
CA PRO A 198 33.82 -16.69 -9.55
C PRO A 198 33.23 -16.70 -8.15
N GLU A 199 32.89 -15.54 -7.60
CA GLU A 199 32.07 -15.49 -6.38
C GLU A 199 30.61 -15.75 -6.75
N SER A 200 30.12 -16.89 -6.27
CA SER A 200 28.73 -17.32 -6.31
C SER A 200 27.87 -16.45 -5.40
N GLY A 201 26.66 -16.10 -5.83
CA GLY A 201 25.64 -15.32 -5.09
C GLY A 201 25.12 -15.94 -3.78
N GLY A 202 25.86 -16.86 -3.16
CA GLY A 202 25.56 -17.44 -1.86
C GLY A 202 26.15 -16.67 -0.66
N ASP A 203 27.22 -15.90 -0.85
CA ASP A 203 27.95 -15.28 0.29
C ASP A 203 27.34 -13.96 0.78
N MET A 204 26.59 -13.24 -0.06
CA MET A 204 25.82 -12.07 0.36
C MET A 204 24.60 -12.49 1.20
N ARG A 205 23.96 -13.61 0.83
CA ARG A 205 22.83 -14.19 1.57
C ARG A 205 23.24 -14.77 2.91
N ARG A 206 24.47 -15.31 3.03
CA ARG A 206 25.02 -15.77 4.33
C ARG A 206 25.42 -14.63 5.27
N ARG A 207 25.96 -13.52 4.75
CA ARG A 207 26.28 -12.35 5.60
C ARG A 207 25.04 -11.61 6.08
N PHE A 208 24.00 -11.54 5.23
CA PHE A 208 22.69 -11.00 5.60
C PHE A 208 21.96 -11.91 6.60
N LEU A 209 21.99 -13.23 6.41
CA LEU A 209 21.39 -14.17 7.36
C LEU A 209 22.19 -14.31 8.67
N SER A 210 23.52 -14.13 8.66
CA SER A 210 24.31 -14.16 9.90
C SER A 210 24.05 -12.93 10.77
N SER A 211 23.90 -11.73 10.19
CA SER A 211 23.56 -10.55 10.99
C SER A 211 22.13 -10.61 11.55
N ILE A 212 21.21 -11.24 10.82
CA ILE A 212 19.82 -11.45 11.30
C ILE A 212 19.78 -12.55 12.37
N MET A 213 20.54 -13.63 12.23
CA MET A 213 20.56 -14.72 13.21
C MET A 213 21.32 -14.37 14.49
N ASP A 214 22.31 -13.46 14.42
CA ASP A 214 23.00 -12.91 15.59
C ASP A 214 22.06 -12.01 16.42
N ASP A 215 21.07 -11.36 15.80
CA ASP A 215 20.00 -10.62 16.48
C ASP A 215 18.85 -11.53 16.98
N LEU A 216 18.56 -12.64 16.28
CA LEU A 216 17.42 -13.52 16.61
C LEU A 216 17.71 -14.57 17.69
N PHE A 217 18.98 -14.96 17.89
CA PHE A 217 19.36 -15.99 18.86
C PHE A 217 20.51 -15.54 19.76
N GLY A 218 20.26 -14.47 20.52
CA GLY A 218 21.14 -13.98 21.58
C GLY A 218 21.63 -15.11 22.49
N ARG A 219 22.94 -15.37 22.45
CA ARG A 219 23.62 -16.29 23.34
C ARG A 219 23.72 -15.65 24.74
N THR A 220 22.83 -16.09 25.62
CA THR A 220 23.03 -16.26 27.07
C THR A 220 23.67 -15.10 27.85
N GLY A 221 22.81 -14.42 28.63
CA GLY A 221 23.15 -14.06 30.01
C GLY A 221 23.58 -12.61 30.25
N LEU A 222 22.63 -11.85 30.81
CA LEU A 222 22.80 -10.70 31.70
C LEU A 222 23.51 -9.45 31.13
N GLU A 223 22.82 -8.32 31.35
CA GLU A 223 23.23 -6.93 31.12
C GLU A 223 23.17 -6.42 29.67
N GLY A 224 22.17 -5.57 29.39
CA GLY A 224 22.13 -4.82 28.14
C GLY A 224 20.78 -4.18 27.82
N GLY A 225 20.27 -3.30 28.69
CA GLY A 225 19.25 -2.33 28.30
C GLY A 225 19.84 -1.33 27.30
N SER A 226 19.92 -1.71 26.02
CA SER A 226 20.24 -0.79 24.95
C SER A 226 19.03 0.09 24.71
N LYS A 227 19.15 1.34 25.16
CA LYS A 227 18.22 2.44 24.87
C LYS A 227 17.94 2.45 23.37
N ALA A 228 16.70 2.19 22.96
CA ALA A 228 16.29 2.49 21.60
C ALA A 228 16.58 3.98 21.33
N LYS A 229 17.39 4.24 20.29
CA LYS A 229 17.71 5.61 19.89
C LYS A 229 16.43 6.18 19.28
N SER A 230 15.99 7.35 19.74
CA SER A 230 14.85 8.04 19.13
C SER A 230 15.05 8.14 17.61
N THR A 231 14.03 7.79 16.83
CA THR A 231 14.08 7.77 15.35
C THR A 231 14.51 9.11 14.75
N ILE A 232 14.17 10.24 15.40
CA ILE A 232 14.67 11.58 15.07
C ILE A 232 16.21 11.64 15.07
N GLN A 233 16.84 11.05 16.09
CA GLN A 233 18.30 11.00 16.22
C GLN A 233 18.91 10.02 15.21
N GLN A 234 18.18 8.98 14.81
CA GLN A 234 18.61 8.07 13.75
C GLN A 234 18.68 8.82 12.41
N VAL A 235 17.59 9.47 12.01
CA VAL A 235 17.51 10.28 10.77
C VAL A 235 18.55 11.40 10.79
N ALA A 236 18.72 12.10 11.92
CA ALA A 236 19.72 13.15 12.05
C ALA A 236 21.16 12.67 11.79
N ASN A 237 21.47 11.40 12.11
CA ASN A 237 22.82 10.85 12.02
C ASN A 237 23.06 10.00 10.75
N GLN A 238 22.01 9.40 10.20
CA GLN A 238 22.10 8.42 9.12
C GLN A 238 21.41 8.88 7.83
N GLY A 239 20.60 9.94 7.91
CA GLY A 239 19.82 10.45 6.78
C GLY A 239 18.66 9.52 6.41
N TYR A 240 18.42 9.39 5.10
CA TYR A 240 17.36 8.56 4.52
C TYR A 240 17.57 7.06 4.81
N PRO A 241 16.53 6.30 5.20
CA PRO A 241 16.69 4.88 5.49
C PRO A 241 17.13 4.06 4.28
N GLN A 242 18.23 3.32 4.42
CA GLN A 242 18.75 2.44 3.35
C GLN A 242 17.74 1.36 2.93
N ALA A 243 16.96 0.84 3.88
CA ALA A 243 15.93 -0.17 3.62
C ALA A 243 14.85 0.37 2.66
N ASP A 244 14.39 1.61 2.88
CA ASP A 244 13.42 2.27 2.01
C ASP A 244 14.00 2.50 0.61
N LEU A 245 15.29 2.87 0.51
CA LEU A 245 15.93 3.05 -0.79
C LEU A 245 15.99 1.73 -1.57
N ILE A 246 16.35 0.63 -0.90
CA ILE A 246 16.39 -0.70 -1.53
C ILE A 246 14.98 -1.11 -1.97
N ALA A 247 13.97 -0.91 -1.12
CA ALA A 247 12.59 -1.26 -1.44
C ALA A 247 12.02 -0.41 -2.59
N SER A 248 12.39 0.87 -2.68
CA SER A 248 12.01 1.76 -3.80
C SER A 248 12.50 1.31 -5.18
N GLN A 249 13.50 0.42 -5.20
CA GLN A 249 14.10 -0.13 -6.43
C GLN A 249 13.55 -1.52 -6.77
N SER A 250 12.59 -2.03 -6.00
CA SER A 250 12.02 -3.37 -6.12
C SER A 250 10.51 -3.30 -6.32
N ASP A 251 10.01 -4.11 -7.25
CA ASP A 251 8.58 -4.33 -7.50
C ASP A 251 8.02 -5.47 -6.60
N ASN A 252 8.75 -5.82 -5.53
CA ASN A 252 8.37 -6.95 -4.67
C ASN A 252 7.60 -6.43 -3.46
N LEU A 253 6.65 -7.24 -3.01
CA LEU A 253 5.96 -7.02 -1.75
C LEU A 253 6.83 -7.48 -0.57
N MET A 254 6.92 -6.65 0.46
CA MET A 254 7.40 -7.08 1.77
C MET A 254 6.25 -7.74 2.52
N LEU A 255 6.29 -9.07 2.59
CA LEU A 255 5.19 -9.86 3.14
C LEU A 255 4.96 -9.57 4.63
N ALA A 256 3.69 -9.45 5.01
CA ALA A 256 3.29 -9.32 6.40
C ALA A 256 3.44 -10.64 7.16
N SER A 257 3.77 -10.51 8.44
CA SER A 257 3.64 -11.61 9.41
C SER A 257 2.17 -12.00 9.55
N ALA A 258 1.92 -13.29 9.83
CA ALA A 258 0.56 -13.76 10.05
C ALA A 258 -0.11 -12.98 11.21
N PRO A 259 -1.29 -12.38 10.98
CA PRO A 259 -2.08 -11.73 12.02
C PRO A 259 -2.33 -12.64 13.23
N THR A 260 -2.30 -12.06 14.43
CA THR A 260 -2.69 -12.78 15.65
C THR A 260 -4.13 -12.49 16.06
N ALA A 261 -4.69 -11.37 15.61
CA ALA A 261 -6.08 -11.05 15.85
C ALA A 261 -7.00 -11.89 14.94
N VAL A 262 -8.18 -12.23 15.46
CA VAL A 262 -9.22 -12.91 14.68
C VAL A 262 -9.80 -11.96 13.65
N GLN A 263 -10.26 -12.51 12.51
CA GLN A 263 -10.88 -11.71 11.45
C GLN A 263 -9.95 -10.63 10.88
N SER A 264 -8.64 -10.92 10.87
CA SER A 264 -7.61 -10.03 10.34
C SER A 264 -6.89 -10.61 9.13
N LEU A 265 -6.42 -9.72 8.25
CA LEU A 265 -5.51 -10.02 7.15
C LEU A 265 -4.19 -9.28 7.33
N GLY A 266 -3.08 -9.92 6.96
CA GLY A 266 -1.79 -9.27 6.88
C GLY A 266 -1.78 -8.27 5.72
N LEU A 267 -1.10 -7.13 5.93
CA LEU A 267 -0.93 -6.09 4.92
C LEU A 267 0.50 -6.11 4.38
N ASP A 268 0.69 -6.73 3.22
CA ASP A 268 1.95 -6.71 2.51
C ASP A 268 2.26 -5.27 2.05
N ILE A 269 3.52 -4.86 2.17
CA ILE A 269 3.94 -3.50 1.80
C ILE A 269 4.48 -3.49 0.38
N GLU A 270 3.95 -2.59 -0.44
CA GLU A 270 4.48 -2.29 -1.77
C GLU A 270 5.66 -1.30 -1.66
N SER A 271 6.82 -1.72 -2.20
CA SER A 271 7.99 -0.87 -2.39
C SER A 271 8.37 -0.12 -1.10
N ASN A 272 8.65 1.19 -1.15
CA ASN A 272 8.94 2.03 0.00
C ASN A 272 7.66 2.61 0.65
N ASP A 273 6.78 1.73 1.12
CA ASP A 273 5.51 2.07 1.80
C ASP A 273 4.50 2.81 0.92
N ILE A 274 4.47 2.54 -0.38
CA ILE A 274 3.62 3.30 -1.33
C ILE A 274 2.20 2.75 -1.47
N GLY A 275 1.98 1.50 -1.03
CA GLY A 275 0.70 0.79 -1.07
C GLY A 275 0.68 -0.38 -0.09
N TYR A 276 -0.52 -0.82 0.30
CA TYR A 276 -0.73 -1.91 1.25
C TYR A 276 -1.74 -2.90 0.67
N VAL A 277 -1.30 -4.15 0.59
CA VAL A 277 -2.00 -5.20 -0.16
C VAL A 277 -2.41 -6.31 0.80
N ALA A 278 -3.68 -6.68 0.79
CA ALA A 278 -4.17 -7.85 1.50
C ALA A 278 -4.53 -8.96 0.52
N THR A 279 -4.46 -10.20 0.97
CA THR A 279 -4.82 -11.36 0.16
C THR A 279 -6.17 -11.91 0.59
N ILE A 280 -7.10 -12.10 -0.37
CA ILE A 280 -8.42 -12.72 -0.16
C ILE A 280 -8.64 -13.88 -1.11
N ALA A 281 -9.66 -14.70 -0.88
CA ALA A 281 -10.10 -15.70 -1.84
C ALA A 281 -11.46 -15.32 -2.46
N ILE A 282 -11.61 -15.60 -3.76
CA ILE A 282 -12.82 -15.32 -4.54
C ILE A 282 -13.22 -16.54 -5.35
N GLY A 283 -14.52 -16.80 -5.42
CA GLY A 283 -15.13 -17.81 -6.27
C GLY A 283 -15.11 -19.23 -5.73
N SER A 284 -15.82 -20.14 -6.40
CA SER A 284 -16.00 -21.53 -5.95
C SER A 284 -14.72 -22.35 -5.81
N GLN A 285 -13.62 -21.88 -6.41
CA GLN A 285 -12.29 -22.51 -6.32
C GLN A 285 -11.39 -21.86 -5.26
N ASN A 286 -11.89 -20.88 -4.50
CA ASN A 286 -11.12 -20.07 -3.55
C ASN A 286 -9.83 -19.51 -4.18
N GLN A 287 -9.95 -18.98 -5.39
CA GLN A 287 -8.82 -18.40 -6.10
C GLN A 287 -8.33 -17.17 -5.34
N THR A 288 -7.02 -17.09 -5.12
CA THR A 288 -6.40 -16.04 -4.32
C THR A 288 -6.19 -14.76 -5.13
N PHE A 289 -6.66 -13.62 -4.60
CA PHE A 289 -6.46 -12.30 -5.20
C PHE A 289 -5.75 -11.38 -4.21
N ARG A 290 -4.76 -10.64 -4.72
CA ARG A 290 -4.10 -9.55 -4.01
C ARG A 290 -4.88 -8.27 -4.22
N MET A 291 -5.35 -7.66 -3.14
CA MET A 291 -6.23 -6.51 -3.15
C MET A 291 -5.53 -5.31 -2.52
N LEU A 292 -5.43 -4.20 -3.25
CA LEU A 292 -5.06 -2.92 -2.65
C LEU A 292 -6.15 -2.50 -1.66
N ILE A 293 -5.76 -2.20 -0.43
CA ILE A 293 -6.67 -1.81 0.65
C ILE A 293 -6.87 -0.30 0.63
N ASP A 294 -8.08 0.14 0.29
CA ASP A 294 -8.37 1.56 0.02
C ASP A 294 -9.55 2.09 0.83
N SER A 295 -9.26 2.80 1.94
CA SER A 295 -10.28 3.50 2.73
C SER A 295 -10.78 4.80 2.09
N GLY A 296 -10.22 5.21 0.94
CA GLY A 296 -10.61 6.39 0.16
C GLY A 296 -11.51 6.09 -1.04
N SER A 297 -11.97 4.86 -1.22
CA SER A 297 -13.00 4.48 -2.19
C SER A 297 -13.92 3.38 -1.62
N ALA A 298 -15.05 3.09 -2.28
CA ALA A 298 -16.06 2.16 -1.77
C ALA A 298 -16.36 0.98 -2.71
N ASP A 299 -15.71 0.90 -3.87
CA ASP A 299 -15.95 -0.17 -4.83
C ASP A 299 -14.87 -1.25 -4.74
N THR A 300 -15.28 -2.50 -4.76
CA THR A 300 -14.37 -3.65 -4.87
C THR A 300 -14.37 -4.16 -6.31
N TRP A 301 -13.19 -4.40 -6.89
CA TRP A 301 -13.09 -4.91 -8.25
C TRP A 301 -11.85 -5.78 -8.48
N VAL A 302 -11.96 -6.71 -9.44
CA VAL A 302 -10.87 -7.57 -9.93
C VAL A 302 -10.98 -7.75 -11.46
N PRO A 303 -9.90 -8.12 -12.16
CA PRO A 303 -9.94 -8.30 -13.61
C PRO A 303 -10.69 -9.55 -14.03
N SER A 304 -11.43 -9.42 -15.14
CA SER A 304 -12.09 -10.55 -15.76
C SER A 304 -11.13 -11.37 -16.63
N THR A 305 -11.34 -12.69 -16.74
CA THR A 305 -10.67 -13.52 -17.75
C THR A 305 -10.99 -13.09 -19.20
N ALA A 306 -12.03 -12.28 -19.39
CA ALA A 306 -12.36 -11.67 -20.68
C ALA A 306 -11.58 -10.38 -20.96
N CYS A 307 -10.78 -9.89 -20.01
CA CYS A 307 -10.06 -8.64 -20.15
C CYS A 307 -8.75 -8.82 -20.94
N ALA A 308 -8.79 -8.45 -22.23
CA ALA A 308 -7.59 -8.45 -23.08
C ALA A 308 -6.66 -7.24 -22.84
N ALA A 309 -7.12 -6.23 -22.10
CA ALA A 309 -6.41 -4.99 -21.81
C ALA A 309 -6.12 -4.79 -20.32
N CYS A 310 -6.15 -5.86 -19.53
CA CYS A 310 -5.76 -5.87 -18.12
C CYS A 310 -4.38 -6.52 -17.95
N GLY A 311 -3.80 -6.43 -16.76
CA GLY A 311 -2.49 -7.00 -16.46
C GLY A 311 -2.39 -8.47 -16.82
N SER A 312 -1.38 -8.83 -17.59
CA SER A 312 -1.18 -10.21 -18.09
C SER A 312 -0.71 -11.16 -16.99
N THR A 313 -0.13 -10.57 -15.94
CA THR A 313 0.36 -11.24 -14.72
C THR A 313 -0.66 -11.26 -13.59
N HIS A 314 -1.78 -10.56 -13.74
CA HIS A 314 -2.81 -10.46 -12.70
C HIS A 314 -3.64 -11.73 -12.62
N THR A 315 -4.05 -12.10 -11.42
CA THR A 315 -5.07 -13.12 -11.21
C THR A 315 -6.40 -12.62 -11.75
N GLN A 316 -7.07 -13.41 -12.59
CA GLN A 316 -8.32 -13.02 -13.26
C GLN A 316 -9.49 -13.93 -12.87
N LEU A 317 -10.68 -13.34 -12.75
CA LEU A 317 -11.93 -14.02 -12.41
C LEU A 317 -12.80 -14.27 -13.66
N GLY A 318 -13.31 -15.47 -13.82
CA GLY A 318 -14.20 -15.82 -14.92
C GLY A 318 -14.93 -17.13 -14.69
N SER A 319 -15.84 -17.48 -15.59
CA SER A 319 -16.56 -18.76 -15.54
C SER A 319 -15.66 -19.98 -15.67
N SER A 320 -14.41 -19.80 -16.11
CA SER A 320 -13.39 -20.84 -16.11
C SER A 320 -12.68 -21.02 -14.76
N THR A 321 -12.76 -20.03 -13.87
CA THR A 321 -12.09 -20.05 -12.55
C THR A 321 -13.07 -20.09 -11.38
N SER A 322 -14.36 -19.84 -11.60
CA SER A 322 -15.41 -19.93 -10.59
C SER A 322 -16.74 -20.40 -11.21
N ASP A 323 -17.31 -21.47 -10.65
CA ASP A 323 -18.61 -22.01 -11.02
C ASP A 323 -19.77 -21.24 -10.38
N THR A 324 -19.50 -20.47 -9.32
CA THR A 324 -20.46 -19.62 -8.61
C THR A 324 -20.56 -18.22 -9.21
N LEU A 325 -19.65 -17.86 -10.12
CA LEU A 325 -19.66 -16.56 -10.79
C LEU A 325 -20.93 -16.35 -11.61
N THR A 326 -21.65 -15.29 -11.29
CA THR A 326 -22.80 -14.80 -12.06
C THR A 326 -22.52 -13.41 -12.60
N SER A 327 -22.21 -13.30 -13.89
CA SER A 327 -22.05 -12.01 -14.55
C SER A 327 -23.37 -11.25 -14.63
N LEU A 328 -23.36 -9.95 -14.33
CA LEU A 328 -24.50 -9.05 -14.49
C LEU A 328 -24.28 -8.13 -15.69
N ALA A 329 -25.37 -7.66 -16.31
CA ALA A 329 -25.31 -6.71 -17.42
C ALA A 329 -25.21 -5.24 -16.95
N THR A 330 -25.04 -5.00 -15.64
CA THR A 330 -24.94 -3.66 -15.06
C THR A 330 -23.52 -3.13 -15.31
N PRO A 331 -23.36 -2.04 -16.10
CA PRO A 331 -22.05 -1.48 -16.36
C PRO A 331 -21.45 -0.87 -15.10
N PHE A 332 -20.13 -0.90 -15.02
CA PHE A 332 -19.35 -0.27 -13.96
C PHE A 332 -18.20 0.53 -14.58
N GLU A 333 -17.99 1.75 -14.09
CA GLU A 333 -16.83 2.56 -14.40
C GLU A 333 -16.46 3.40 -13.18
N ILE A 334 -15.17 3.48 -12.92
CA ILE A 334 -14.61 4.31 -11.87
C ILE A 334 -13.27 4.88 -12.32
N THR A 335 -13.07 6.15 -12.01
CA THR A 335 -11.80 6.84 -12.20
C THR A 335 -11.23 7.15 -10.82
N TYR A 336 -10.16 6.45 -10.50
CA TYR A 336 -9.31 6.77 -9.36
C TYR A 336 -8.37 7.90 -9.72
N GLY A 337 -7.63 8.35 -8.72
CA GLY A 337 -6.51 9.22 -8.96
C GLY A 337 -5.44 8.64 -9.86
N THR A 338 -5.20 7.36 -9.67
CA THR A 338 -4.13 6.60 -10.31
C THR A 338 -4.48 6.11 -11.69
N GLY A 339 -5.75 5.81 -11.94
CA GLY A 339 -6.14 5.18 -13.18
C GLY A 339 -7.64 5.01 -13.22
N ASP A 340 -8.11 4.49 -14.34
CA ASP A 340 -9.51 4.15 -14.51
C ASP A 340 -9.66 2.66 -14.79
N VAL A 341 -10.79 2.12 -14.35
CA VAL A 341 -11.22 0.78 -14.72
C VAL A 341 -12.68 0.84 -15.17
N SER A 342 -13.04 -0.05 -16.10
CA SER A 342 -14.42 -0.23 -16.52
C SER A 342 -14.72 -1.68 -16.81
N GLY A 343 -15.98 -2.06 -16.66
CA GLY A 343 -16.46 -3.43 -16.86
C GLY A 343 -17.92 -3.55 -16.49
N ASN A 344 -18.27 -4.64 -15.82
CA ASN A 344 -19.63 -4.89 -15.36
C ASN A 344 -19.62 -5.40 -13.92
N LEU A 345 -20.76 -5.29 -13.26
CA LEU A 345 -20.96 -5.98 -11.99
C LEU A 345 -21.07 -7.49 -12.21
N ALA A 346 -20.64 -8.24 -11.21
CA ALA A 346 -20.82 -9.68 -11.11
C ALA A 346 -21.17 -10.04 -9.66
N ARG A 347 -21.68 -11.26 -9.47
CA ARG A 347 -21.83 -11.87 -8.16
C ARG A 347 -20.95 -13.08 -8.04
N ASP A 348 -20.27 -13.20 -6.93
CA ASP A 348 -19.52 -14.40 -6.57
C ASP A 348 -19.34 -14.46 -5.04
N ASP A 349 -18.77 -15.55 -4.56
CA ASP A 349 -18.43 -15.73 -3.15
C ASP A 349 -17.05 -15.13 -2.85
N LEU A 350 -16.93 -14.40 -1.75
CA LEU A 350 -15.67 -13.88 -1.23
C LEU A 350 -15.38 -14.50 0.14
N GLU A 351 -14.12 -14.83 0.40
CA GLU A 351 -13.62 -15.17 1.73
C GLU A 351 -12.59 -14.12 2.16
N ILE A 352 -12.95 -13.35 3.19
CA ILE A 352 -12.17 -12.22 3.70
C ILE A 352 -11.85 -12.49 5.17
N ALA A 353 -10.58 -12.67 5.52
CA ALA A 353 -10.15 -12.90 6.90
C ALA A 353 -10.85 -14.11 7.59
N GLY A 354 -11.15 -15.16 6.82
CA GLY A 354 -11.92 -16.33 7.30
C GLY A 354 -13.43 -16.09 7.42
N LEU A 355 -13.92 -14.93 6.94
CA LEU A 355 -15.34 -14.60 6.87
C LEU A 355 -15.86 -14.83 5.45
N ALA A 356 -16.81 -15.76 5.32
CA ALA A 356 -17.47 -16.03 4.05
C ALA A 356 -18.61 -15.03 3.80
N LEU A 357 -18.52 -14.33 2.67
CA LEU A 357 -19.51 -13.41 2.12
C LEU A 357 -20.02 -13.97 0.79
N THR A 358 -21.21 -14.57 0.82
CA THR A 358 -21.72 -15.36 -0.31
C THR A 358 -22.55 -14.51 -1.27
N ASN A 359 -22.44 -14.75 -2.58
CA ASN A 359 -23.23 -14.07 -3.61
C ASN A 359 -23.11 -12.52 -3.51
N TYR A 360 -21.92 -12.04 -3.17
CA TYR A 360 -21.59 -10.62 -3.03
C TYR A 360 -21.50 -9.97 -4.40
N THR A 361 -22.05 -8.77 -4.56
CA THR A 361 -22.00 -8.04 -5.83
C THR A 361 -20.81 -7.08 -5.83
N PHE A 362 -19.92 -7.22 -6.81
CA PHE A 362 -18.73 -6.39 -7.00
C PHE A 362 -18.44 -6.23 -8.50
N ALA A 363 -17.42 -5.46 -8.88
CA ALA A 363 -17.11 -5.25 -10.29
C ALA A 363 -16.05 -6.22 -10.82
N VAL A 364 -16.25 -6.69 -12.05
CA VAL A 364 -15.24 -7.39 -12.85
C VAL A 364 -14.83 -6.50 -14.03
N THR A 365 -13.55 -6.16 -14.12
CA THR A 365 -13.05 -5.20 -15.10
C THR A 365 -12.79 -5.88 -16.45
N THR A 366 -13.09 -5.14 -17.53
CA THR A 366 -12.77 -5.53 -18.92
C THR A 366 -11.82 -4.54 -19.60
N ARG A 367 -11.49 -3.44 -18.91
CA ARG A 367 -10.47 -2.46 -19.27
C ARG A 367 -9.88 -1.89 -17.98
N GLU A 368 -8.57 -1.83 -17.93
CA GLU A 368 -7.80 -1.15 -16.88
C GLU A 368 -6.84 -0.17 -17.56
N SER A 369 -6.60 0.98 -16.95
CA SER A 369 -5.54 1.88 -17.39
C SER A 369 -4.16 1.23 -17.19
N ALA A 370 -3.14 1.74 -17.87
CA ALA A 370 -1.77 1.23 -17.72
C ALA A 370 -1.26 1.31 -16.27
N ASP A 371 -1.77 2.24 -15.46
CA ASP A 371 -1.43 2.34 -14.03
C ASP A 371 -1.88 1.13 -13.20
N PHE A 372 -2.86 0.37 -13.67
CA PHE A 372 -3.32 -0.87 -13.04
C PHE A 372 -2.97 -2.11 -13.85
N ALA A 373 -2.85 -2.02 -15.17
CA ALA A 373 -2.57 -3.15 -16.04
C ALA A 373 -1.07 -3.44 -16.27
N ASP A 374 -0.16 -2.61 -15.77
CA ASP A 374 1.28 -2.85 -15.93
C ASP A 374 1.71 -4.08 -15.12
N ASP A 375 2.55 -4.94 -15.71
CA ASP A 375 3.00 -6.19 -15.08
C ASP A 375 3.88 -5.97 -13.82
N THR A 376 4.28 -4.73 -13.54
CA THR A 376 4.97 -4.35 -12.30
C THR A 376 4.02 -4.04 -11.14
N VAL A 377 2.71 -3.93 -11.40
CA VAL A 377 1.71 -3.70 -10.35
C VAL A 377 1.57 -4.96 -9.48
N PRO A 378 1.76 -4.87 -8.15
CA PRO A 378 1.84 -6.05 -7.31
C PRO A 378 0.50 -6.50 -6.72
N PHE A 379 -0.62 -5.95 -7.19
CA PHE A 379 -1.97 -6.31 -6.76
C PHE A 379 -2.85 -6.59 -7.98
N ASP A 380 -3.80 -7.51 -7.82
CA ASP A 380 -4.69 -7.94 -8.89
C ASP A 380 -5.92 -7.02 -8.99
N GLY A 381 -6.37 -6.48 -7.86
CA GLY A 381 -7.56 -5.61 -7.78
C GLY A 381 -7.53 -4.67 -6.58
N LEU A 382 -8.66 -4.05 -6.30
CA LEU A 382 -8.82 -3.06 -5.22
C LEU A 382 -10.05 -3.38 -4.37
N MET A 383 -9.92 -3.19 -3.06
CA MET A 383 -11.00 -3.32 -2.09
C MET A 383 -11.31 -1.95 -1.46
N GLY A 384 -12.44 -1.36 -1.85
CA GLY A 384 -12.94 -0.11 -1.29
C GLY A 384 -13.54 -0.29 0.11
N LEU A 385 -13.04 0.50 1.06
CA LEU A 385 -13.35 0.45 2.50
C LEU A 385 -13.73 1.83 3.07
N ALA A 386 -14.08 2.79 2.22
CA ALA A 386 -14.82 3.97 2.59
C ALA A 386 -16.26 3.61 3.01
N ARG A 387 -17.15 4.59 3.15
CA ARG A 387 -18.56 4.30 3.38
C ARG A 387 -19.28 4.00 2.07
N SER A 388 -20.29 3.13 2.13
CA SER A 388 -21.04 2.64 0.96
C SER A 388 -21.70 3.76 0.13
N GLU A 389 -21.97 4.94 0.69
CA GLU A 389 -22.50 6.09 -0.05
C GLU A 389 -21.58 6.58 -1.17
N LEU A 390 -20.30 6.23 -1.13
CA LEU A 390 -19.31 6.60 -2.13
C LEU A 390 -19.25 5.63 -3.32
N SER A 391 -19.93 4.48 -3.27
CA SER A 391 -19.82 3.43 -4.29
C SER A 391 -20.41 3.87 -5.64
N ASN A 392 -19.61 3.79 -6.70
CA ASN A 392 -20.08 3.93 -8.08
C ASN A 392 -20.93 2.73 -8.51
N ALA A 393 -20.66 1.53 -7.98
CA ALA A 393 -21.46 0.33 -8.22
C ALA A 393 -22.82 0.35 -7.49
N GLY A 394 -23.01 1.27 -6.53
CA GLY A 394 -24.17 1.32 -5.66
C GLY A 394 -24.32 0.06 -4.80
N GLN A 395 -23.20 -0.60 -4.47
CA GLN A 395 -23.18 -1.80 -3.64
C GLN A 395 -22.62 -1.50 -2.24
N PRO A 396 -23.04 -2.24 -1.20
CA PRO A 396 -22.42 -2.13 0.12
C PRO A 396 -20.93 -2.47 0.05
N THR A 397 -20.10 -1.79 0.84
CA THR A 397 -18.69 -2.18 1.03
C THR A 397 -18.60 -3.53 1.75
N PRO A 398 -17.44 -4.24 1.69
CA PRO A 398 -17.30 -5.55 2.30
C PRO A 398 -17.65 -5.57 3.80
N ILE A 399 -17.27 -4.55 4.57
CA ILE A 399 -17.56 -4.50 6.00
C ILE A 399 -19.06 -4.29 6.27
N ASP A 400 -19.74 -3.47 5.48
CA ASP A 400 -21.18 -3.25 5.60
C ASP A 400 -21.97 -4.50 5.21
N ALA A 401 -21.53 -5.21 4.16
CA ALA A 401 -22.11 -6.48 3.74
C ALA A 401 -21.92 -7.59 4.77
N LEU A 402 -20.72 -7.74 5.32
CA LEU A 402 -20.41 -8.69 6.40
C LEU A 402 -21.26 -8.42 7.65
N TYR A 403 -21.45 -7.15 8.00
CA TYR A 403 -22.30 -6.76 9.12
C TYR A 403 -23.78 -7.06 8.86
N ALA A 404 -24.27 -6.76 7.66
CA ALA A 404 -25.64 -7.06 7.26
C ALA A 404 -25.96 -8.57 7.29
N GLU A 405 -24.98 -9.42 6.97
CA GLU A 405 -25.09 -10.88 7.06
C GLU A 405 -24.83 -11.44 8.47
N GLY A 406 -24.53 -10.60 9.46
CA GLY A 406 -24.25 -11.01 10.84
C GLY A 406 -22.94 -11.79 11.00
N LYS A 407 -21.99 -11.64 10.06
CA LYS A 407 -20.67 -12.27 10.11
C LYS A 407 -19.72 -11.57 11.08
N VAL A 408 -19.95 -10.29 11.31
CA VAL A 408 -19.23 -9.46 12.28
C VAL A 408 -20.20 -8.81 13.27
N GLN A 409 -19.72 -8.51 14.48
CA GLN A 409 -20.57 -7.94 15.54
C GLN A 409 -20.86 -6.44 15.34
N ALA A 410 -19.95 -5.73 14.68
CA ALA A 410 -20.08 -4.32 14.34
C ALA A 410 -19.38 -4.07 12.99
N PRO A 411 -19.81 -3.07 12.20
CA PRO A 411 -19.13 -2.72 10.96
C PRO A 411 -17.96 -1.78 11.28
N VAL A 412 -16.99 -2.32 12.02
CA VAL A 412 -15.77 -1.64 12.45
C VAL A 412 -14.60 -2.22 11.67
N MET A 413 -13.73 -1.34 11.19
CA MET A 413 -12.45 -1.72 10.60
C MET A 413 -11.31 -1.16 11.45
N GLY A 414 -10.27 -1.95 11.65
CA GLY A 414 -9.02 -1.52 12.28
C GLY A 414 -7.85 -1.65 11.31
N TYR A 415 -6.93 -0.69 11.33
CA TYR A 415 -5.79 -0.61 10.42
C TYR A 415 -4.51 -0.33 11.21
N HIS A 416 -3.52 -1.21 11.03
CA HIS A 416 -2.13 -1.00 11.41
C HIS A 416 -1.29 -1.12 10.15
N LEU A 417 -0.76 -0.01 9.65
CA LEU A 417 0.09 -0.03 8.46
C LEU A 417 1.56 -0.22 8.88
N GLY A 418 2.23 -1.22 8.30
CA GLY A 418 3.65 -1.46 8.55
C GLY A 418 4.56 -0.41 7.90
N ARG A 419 5.86 -0.47 8.21
CA ARG A 419 6.88 0.43 7.64
C ARG A 419 8.12 -0.37 7.26
N VAL A 420 8.55 -0.30 6.00
CA VAL A 420 9.76 -1.01 5.50
C VAL A 420 10.99 -0.69 6.36
N ALA A 421 11.18 0.58 6.73
CA ALA A 421 12.31 1.03 7.55
C ALA A 421 12.41 0.36 8.94
N ASP A 422 11.35 -0.30 9.42
CA ASP A 422 11.38 -1.02 10.70
C ASP A 422 12.00 -2.43 10.56
N GLY A 423 12.23 -2.91 9.32
CA GLY A 423 12.93 -4.15 9.03
C GLY A 423 12.10 -5.44 9.20
N TYR A 424 10.87 -5.30 9.67
CA TYR A 424 9.85 -6.36 9.70
C TYR A 424 8.50 -5.75 9.32
N ASN A 425 7.56 -6.59 8.88
CA ASN A 425 6.21 -6.17 8.55
C ASN A 425 5.22 -6.97 9.39
N ASP A 426 4.49 -6.27 10.24
CA ASP A 426 3.39 -6.79 11.04
C ASP A 426 2.07 -6.06 10.74
N GLY A 427 2.01 -5.37 9.59
CA GLY A 427 0.85 -4.65 9.10
C GLY A 427 -0.38 -5.55 9.05
N GLU A 428 -1.53 -5.00 9.46
CA GLU A 428 -2.75 -5.75 9.64
C GLU A 428 -3.99 -4.88 9.35
N VAL A 429 -5.00 -5.49 8.73
CA VAL A 429 -6.36 -4.97 8.69
C VAL A 429 -7.31 -5.94 9.39
N THR A 430 -8.06 -5.43 10.37
CA THR A 430 -9.02 -6.18 11.20
C THR A 430 -10.45 -5.86 10.77
N PHE A 431 -11.27 -6.88 10.52
CA PHE A 431 -12.68 -6.74 10.19
C PHE A 431 -13.54 -7.03 11.42
N GLY A 432 -14.58 -6.23 11.64
CA GLY A 432 -15.54 -6.44 12.72
C GLY A 432 -15.12 -5.89 14.09
N GLY A 433 -13.95 -5.24 14.18
CA GLY A 433 -13.38 -4.77 15.44
C GLY A 433 -12.01 -4.09 15.26
N VAL A 434 -11.27 -4.03 16.36
CA VAL A 434 -9.91 -3.47 16.44
C VAL A 434 -8.98 -4.48 17.13
N ASP A 435 -7.67 -4.35 16.93
CA ASP A 435 -6.63 -5.14 17.59
C ASP A 435 -5.90 -4.30 18.67
N PRO A 436 -6.21 -4.51 19.97
CA PRO A 436 -5.54 -3.83 21.07
C PRO A 436 -4.04 -4.09 21.19
N ALA A 437 -3.50 -5.13 20.53
CA ALA A 437 -2.06 -5.39 20.56
C ALA A 437 -1.25 -4.34 19.79
N LYS A 438 -1.88 -3.69 18.80
CA LYS A 438 -1.23 -2.76 17.86
C LYS A 438 -1.18 -1.31 18.34
N TYR A 439 -1.96 -0.95 19.36
CA TYR A 439 -2.03 0.43 19.87
C TYR A 439 -1.89 0.52 21.38
N ALA A 440 -1.47 1.68 21.85
CA ALA A 440 -1.31 2.00 23.25
C ALA A 440 -2.36 3.02 23.70
N GLY A 441 -2.86 2.85 24.93
CA GLY A 441 -3.88 3.72 25.50
C GLY A 441 -5.25 3.53 24.87
N ASN A 442 -6.05 4.61 24.86
CA ASN A 442 -7.41 4.59 24.33
C ASN A 442 -7.43 5.09 22.88
N ILE A 443 -8.38 4.57 22.11
CA ILE A 443 -8.72 5.13 20.80
C ILE A 443 -9.44 6.46 21.01
N THR A 444 -8.95 7.49 20.33
CA THR A 444 -9.58 8.81 20.27
C THR A 444 -10.67 8.75 19.22
N GLU A 445 -11.94 8.78 19.64
CA GLU A 445 -13.08 8.83 18.72
C GLU A 445 -13.32 10.26 18.21
N ILE A 446 -13.45 10.38 16.90
CA ILE A 446 -13.57 11.63 16.15
C ILE A 446 -14.82 11.55 15.29
N ASP A 447 -15.59 12.63 15.24
CA ASP A 447 -16.74 12.74 14.34
C ASP A 447 -16.27 12.72 12.88
N ASN A 448 -16.92 11.89 12.05
CA ASN A 448 -16.72 11.95 10.61
C ASN A 448 -17.52 13.12 10.03
N VAL A 449 -16.83 14.16 9.57
CA VAL A 449 -17.42 15.39 9.02
C VAL A 449 -17.75 15.29 7.53
N SER A 450 -17.44 14.16 6.89
CA SER A 450 -17.68 13.98 5.46
C SER A 450 -19.17 13.99 5.13
N THR A 451 -19.51 14.66 4.03
CA THR A 451 -20.87 14.65 3.43
C THR A 451 -21.02 13.68 2.27
N LYS A 452 -19.94 12.95 1.90
CA LYS A 452 -19.86 12.16 0.66
C LYS A 452 -19.45 10.71 0.86
N GLY A 453 -19.30 10.27 2.11
CA GLY A 453 -18.93 8.89 2.44
C GLY A 453 -17.44 8.66 2.65
N PHE A 454 -16.60 9.71 2.66
CA PHE A 454 -15.20 9.60 3.06
C PHE A 454 -15.06 9.47 4.57
N TRP A 455 -13.88 9.04 5.00
CA TRP A 455 -13.41 9.18 6.37
C TRP A 455 -12.70 10.52 6.52
N GLU A 456 -13.46 11.56 6.86
CA GLU A 456 -12.97 12.92 6.97
C GLU A 456 -13.06 13.42 8.41
N ALA A 457 -11.96 13.95 8.95
CA ALA A 457 -11.86 14.43 10.32
C ALA A 457 -11.44 15.90 10.38
N ASP A 458 -11.95 16.66 11.34
CA ASP A 458 -11.44 18.01 11.65
C ASP A 458 -10.00 17.93 12.18
N ILE A 459 -9.11 18.75 11.62
CA ILE A 459 -7.75 18.95 12.12
C ILE A 459 -7.78 20.08 13.14
N ASP A 460 -7.53 19.75 14.42
CA ASP A 460 -7.50 20.73 15.51
C ASP A 460 -6.27 21.66 15.41
N ALA A 461 -5.11 21.08 15.08
CA ALA A 461 -3.85 21.80 14.94
C ALA A 461 -2.85 21.03 14.07
N VAL A 462 -2.02 21.80 13.36
CA VAL A 462 -0.83 21.30 12.66
C VAL A 462 0.38 21.94 13.30
N SER A 463 1.38 21.14 13.68
CA SER A 463 2.60 21.66 14.31
C SER A 463 3.87 21.14 13.64
N VAL A 464 4.93 21.94 13.69
CA VAL A 464 6.27 21.57 13.21
C VAL A 464 7.28 21.86 14.29
N GLY A 465 8.04 20.84 14.70
CA GLY A 465 9.02 20.96 15.80
C GLY A 465 8.37 21.39 17.13
N GLY A 466 7.09 21.02 17.35
CA GLY A 466 6.31 21.38 18.53
C GLY A 466 5.66 22.77 18.49
N ALA A 467 5.92 23.58 17.45
CA ALA A 467 5.27 24.87 17.27
C ALA A 467 4.00 24.74 16.41
N ASP A 468 2.85 25.12 16.96
CA ASP A 468 1.59 25.22 16.22
C ASP A 468 1.69 26.27 15.10
N LEU A 469 1.17 25.92 13.93
CA LEU A 469 1.14 26.75 12.73
C LEU A 469 -0.09 27.67 12.66
N GLY A 470 -1.09 27.47 13.53
CA GLY A 470 -2.32 28.27 13.54
C GLY A 470 -3.24 28.02 12.35
N LEU A 471 -3.15 26.83 11.73
CA LEU A 471 -4.00 26.41 10.61
C LEU A 471 -5.35 25.92 11.15
N GLN A 472 -6.33 26.82 11.27
CA GLN A 472 -7.64 26.53 11.89
C GLN A 472 -8.74 26.17 10.87
N GLY A 473 -9.68 25.27 11.21
CA GLY A 473 -10.81 24.96 10.32
C GLY A 473 -10.38 24.23 9.05
N ARG A 474 -9.44 23.29 9.23
CA ARG A 474 -8.97 22.35 8.22
C ARG A 474 -9.58 20.98 8.48
N THR A 475 -9.76 20.20 7.44
CA THR A 475 -10.20 18.80 7.53
C THR A 475 -9.19 17.89 6.85
N ALA A 476 -9.16 16.61 7.20
CA ALA A 476 -8.32 15.59 6.60
C ALA A 476 -9.16 14.39 6.18
N ILE A 477 -9.11 14.02 4.91
CA ILE A 477 -9.56 12.72 4.41
C ILE A 477 -8.45 11.70 4.70
N LEU A 478 -8.76 10.70 5.51
CA LEU A 478 -7.85 9.63 5.91
C LEU A 478 -7.97 8.45 4.94
N ASP A 479 -6.90 8.20 4.18
CA ASP A 479 -6.96 7.37 2.97
C ASP A 479 -5.77 6.39 2.87
N THR A 480 -6.00 5.11 3.19
CA THR A 480 -4.97 4.05 3.08
C THR A 480 -4.54 3.80 1.64
N GLY A 481 -5.37 4.15 0.64
CA GLY A 481 -5.06 4.02 -0.78
C GLY A 481 -4.27 5.20 -1.36
N THR A 482 -3.88 6.16 -0.53
CA THR A 482 -3.00 7.28 -0.93
C THR A 482 -1.66 7.18 -0.21
N THR A 483 -0.57 7.40 -0.93
CA THR A 483 0.79 7.37 -0.37
C THR A 483 1.11 8.62 0.47
N LEU A 484 0.91 9.80 -0.10
CA LEU A 484 1.44 11.09 0.42
C LEU A 484 0.44 11.80 1.35
N ILE A 485 0.93 12.85 2.02
CA ILE A 485 0.06 13.95 2.45
C ILE A 485 0.00 14.98 1.32
N VAL A 486 -1.22 15.35 0.94
CA VAL A 486 -1.46 16.44 -0.02
C VAL A 486 -2.28 17.50 0.68
N ALA A 487 -1.69 18.69 0.82
CA ALA A 487 -2.30 19.84 1.47
C ALA A 487 -2.55 20.96 0.44
N PRO A 488 -3.45 21.92 0.72
CA PRO A 488 -3.55 23.14 -0.05
C PRO A 488 -2.19 23.85 -0.13
N GLN A 489 -1.87 24.46 -1.27
CA GLN A 489 -0.57 25.10 -1.52
C GLN A 489 -0.13 26.03 -0.39
N ALA A 490 -1.01 26.91 0.10
CA ALA A 490 -0.69 27.84 1.17
C ALA A 490 -0.35 27.14 2.50
N ASP A 491 -1.07 26.06 2.82
CA ASP A 491 -0.84 25.28 4.04
C ASP A 491 0.49 24.49 3.93
N ALA A 492 0.76 23.87 2.77
CA ALA A 492 2.03 23.20 2.49
C ALA A 492 3.22 24.16 2.56
N ASP A 493 3.10 25.39 2.03
CA ASP A 493 4.13 26.42 2.12
C ASP A 493 4.42 26.80 3.58
N VAL A 494 3.39 26.94 4.42
CA VAL A 494 3.54 27.26 5.85
C VAL A 494 4.23 26.12 6.62
N VAL A 495 3.88 24.87 6.34
CA VAL A 495 4.54 23.68 6.92
C VAL A 495 6.03 23.69 6.57
N HIS A 496 6.34 23.81 5.28
CA HIS A 496 7.72 23.72 4.78
C HIS A 496 8.58 24.91 5.20
N ALA A 497 8.00 26.10 5.39
CA ALA A 497 8.71 27.27 5.91
C ALA A 497 9.26 27.07 7.33
N LYS A 498 8.70 26.12 8.11
CA LYS A 498 9.20 25.76 9.45
C LYS A 498 10.28 24.67 9.42
N ILE A 499 10.52 24.03 8.28
CA ILE A 499 11.54 23.00 8.12
C ILE A 499 12.81 23.67 7.56
N LYS A 500 13.86 23.75 8.39
CA LYS A 500 15.13 24.34 7.97
C LYS A 500 15.72 23.57 6.79
N GLY A 501 16.12 24.28 5.74
CA GLY A 501 16.69 23.69 4.53
C GLY A 501 15.64 23.26 3.50
N SER A 502 14.34 23.41 3.81
CA SER A 502 13.28 23.13 2.85
C SER A 502 13.33 24.05 1.63
N LYS A 503 13.04 23.51 0.44
CA LYS A 503 13.00 24.23 -0.83
C LYS A 503 11.78 23.80 -1.63
N SER A 504 10.97 24.76 -2.10
CA SER A 504 9.92 24.47 -3.07
C SER A 504 10.51 24.29 -4.47
N ASP A 505 9.89 23.43 -5.28
CA ASP A 505 10.17 23.35 -6.72
C ASP A 505 9.24 24.20 -7.59
N GLY A 506 8.30 24.93 -6.99
CA GLY A 506 7.34 25.79 -7.69
C GLY A 506 6.25 25.03 -8.46
N GLN A 507 6.19 23.70 -8.33
CA GLN A 507 5.24 22.81 -9.01
C GLN A 507 4.47 21.93 -8.02
N GLY A 508 4.37 22.40 -6.77
CA GLY A 508 3.68 21.74 -5.68
C GLY A 508 4.49 20.67 -4.95
N GLY A 509 5.77 20.52 -5.27
CA GLY A 509 6.68 19.68 -4.51
C GLY A 509 7.67 20.48 -3.68
N TYR A 510 8.28 19.78 -2.73
CA TYR A 510 9.26 20.31 -1.81
C TYR A 510 10.38 19.31 -1.61
N THR A 511 11.58 19.81 -1.37
CA THR A 511 12.69 19.03 -0.83
C THR A 511 12.99 19.49 0.58
N ILE A 512 13.32 18.56 1.48
CA ILE A 512 13.78 18.81 2.84
C ILE A 512 15.10 18.06 3.08
N PRO A 513 15.97 18.48 4.01
CA PRO A 513 17.17 17.71 4.30
C PRO A 513 16.82 16.29 4.72
N CYS A 514 17.51 15.28 4.16
CA CYS A 514 17.31 13.90 4.57
C CYS A 514 17.67 13.67 6.04
N THR A 515 18.42 14.60 6.64
CA THR A 515 18.80 14.63 8.07
C THR A 515 17.91 15.52 8.94
N THR A 516 16.72 15.91 8.44
CA THR A 516 15.81 16.81 9.17
C THR A 516 15.41 16.25 10.53
N THR A 517 15.47 17.10 11.55
CA THR A 517 14.92 16.82 12.90
C THR A 517 13.57 17.50 13.13
N ALA A 518 13.08 18.26 12.14
CA ALA A 518 11.79 18.93 12.24
C ALA A 518 10.68 17.91 12.04
N GLN A 519 9.96 17.60 13.12
CA GLN A 519 8.83 16.66 13.11
C GLN A 519 7.52 17.41 12.86
N VAL A 520 6.72 16.92 11.91
CA VAL A 520 5.34 17.35 11.70
C VAL A 520 4.41 16.52 12.60
N ALA A 521 3.39 17.14 13.19
CA ALA A 521 2.35 16.44 13.92
C ALA A 521 0.97 17.02 13.61
N LEU A 522 -0.02 16.14 13.49
CA LEU A 522 -1.44 16.47 13.31
C LEU A 522 -2.19 16.22 14.62
N THR A 523 -3.12 17.10 14.97
CA THR A 523 -3.94 16.96 16.18
C THR A 523 -5.39 16.70 15.79
N PHE A 524 -5.97 15.65 16.36
CA PHE A 524 -7.35 15.25 16.15
C PHE A 524 -8.00 14.89 17.49
N GLY A 525 -9.22 15.36 17.74
CA GLY A 525 -9.92 15.12 19.01
C GLY A 525 -9.12 15.57 20.24
N GLY A 526 -8.31 16.63 20.10
CA GLY A 526 -7.41 17.14 21.14
C GLY A 526 -6.16 16.29 21.41
N VAL A 527 -5.92 15.23 20.63
CA VAL A 527 -4.75 14.36 20.76
C VAL A 527 -3.78 14.59 19.61
N GLN A 528 -2.51 14.83 19.94
CA GLN A 528 -1.45 15.04 18.96
C GLN A 528 -0.83 13.71 18.52
N PHE A 529 -0.74 13.53 17.20
CA PHE A 529 -0.16 12.38 16.51
C PHE A 529 1.05 12.83 15.68
N PRO A 530 2.28 12.64 16.19
CA PRO A 530 3.49 12.97 15.46
C PRO A 530 3.77 11.98 14.33
N ILE A 531 4.32 12.49 13.22
CA ILE A 531 4.81 11.68 12.10
C ILE A 531 6.29 11.36 12.37
N ASP A 532 6.70 10.10 12.26
CA ASP A 532 8.11 9.72 12.31
C ASP A 532 8.88 10.47 11.20
N THR A 533 10.03 11.05 11.53
CA THR A 533 10.80 11.84 10.57
C THR A 533 11.22 11.05 9.33
N ARG A 534 11.34 9.72 9.43
CA ARG A 534 11.57 8.83 8.27
C ARG A 534 10.44 8.91 7.26
N ASP A 535 9.19 9.01 7.74
CA ASP A 535 7.99 9.03 6.90
C ASP A 535 7.76 10.38 6.24
N MET A 536 8.45 11.43 6.67
CA MET A 536 8.48 12.73 5.98
C MET A 536 9.38 12.70 4.74
N LEU A 537 10.24 11.69 4.58
CA LEU A 537 11.16 11.55 3.46
C LEU A 537 10.58 10.57 2.44
N PHE A 538 10.18 11.06 1.27
CA PHE A 538 9.67 10.19 0.21
C PHE A 538 10.80 9.42 -0.46
N LEU A 539 11.77 10.14 -1.05
CA LEU A 539 12.95 9.58 -1.70
C LEU A 539 14.11 10.59 -1.67
N PRO A 540 15.38 10.15 -1.60
CA PRO A 540 16.53 11.04 -1.75
C PRO A 540 16.58 11.61 -3.17
N VAL A 541 16.99 12.88 -3.32
CA VAL A 541 17.16 13.53 -4.63
C VAL A 541 18.33 12.93 -5.40
N ASP A 542 19.39 12.55 -4.68
CA ASP A 542 20.51 11.75 -5.17
C ASP A 542 20.56 10.44 -4.36
N SER A 543 20.35 9.30 -5.01
CA SER A 543 20.35 7.99 -4.36
C SER A 543 21.71 7.59 -3.76
N ASN A 544 22.79 8.29 -4.11
CA ASN A 544 24.12 8.07 -3.54
C ASN A 544 24.44 8.99 -2.35
N ASP A 545 23.57 9.96 -2.05
CA ASP A 545 23.72 10.90 -0.94
C ASP A 545 22.48 10.86 -0.04
N LEU A 546 22.49 9.93 0.93
CA LEU A 546 21.39 9.76 1.88
C LEU A 546 21.32 10.86 2.94
N GLU A 547 22.34 11.70 3.06
CA GLU A 547 22.37 12.79 4.03
C GLU A 547 22.05 14.16 3.39
N GLY A 548 21.94 14.21 2.06
CA GLY A 548 21.64 15.40 1.27
C GLY A 548 20.19 15.87 1.36
N ASP A 549 19.57 16.14 0.21
CA ASP A 549 18.18 16.59 0.11
C ASP A 549 17.26 15.41 -0.27
N CYS A 550 16.11 15.32 0.39
CA CYS A 550 15.06 14.33 0.15
C CYS A 550 13.80 15.04 -0.36
N VAL A 551 13.07 14.39 -1.26
CA VAL A 551 11.72 14.82 -1.64
C VAL A 551 10.81 14.67 -0.41
N SER A 552 10.09 15.73 -0.05
CA SER A 552 9.15 15.73 1.07
C SER A 552 7.94 14.86 0.74
N ALA A 553 7.54 14.00 1.67
CA ALA A 553 6.31 13.22 1.56
C ALA A 553 5.03 14.07 1.76
N ILE A 554 5.19 15.36 2.06
CA ILE A 554 4.13 16.36 2.12
C ILE A 554 4.21 17.20 0.84
N SER A 555 3.14 17.19 0.07
CA SER A 555 3.02 17.90 -1.20
C SER A 555 1.91 18.95 -1.15
N ALA A 556 1.97 19.88 -2.09
CA ALA A 556 0.85 20.76 -2.37
C ALA A 556 -0.01 20.20 -3.51
N GLY A 557 -1.32 20.30 -3.32
CA GLY A 557 -2.32 19.92 -4.31
C GLY A 557 -3.62 20.68 -4.10
N ASN A 558 -4.51 20.61 -5.09
CA ASN A 558 -5.83 21.18 -4.95
C ASN A 558 -6.75 20.10 -4.42
N VAL A 559 -6.80 19.97 -3.09
CA VAL A 559 -7.65 19.07 -2.27
C VAL A 559 -9.13 19.49 -2.25
N GLY A 560 -9.56 20.30 -3.21
CA GLY A 560 -10.96 20.61 -3.41
C GLY A 560 -11.47 21.79 -2.67
N GLN A 561 -11.63 21.65 -1.37
CA GLN A 561 -11.84 22.81 -0.53
C GLN A 561 -10.48 23.44 -0.25
N LYS A 562 -10.48 24.75 -0.03
CA LYS A 562 -9.25 25.48 0.32
C LYS A 562 -8.63 24.99 1.63
N ASN A 563 -9.37 24.23 2.44
CA ASN A 563 -8.99 23.82 3.78
C ASN A 563 -9.01 22.30 3.99
N GLU A 564 -9.25 21.50 2.95
CA GLU A 564 -9.26 20.03 3.06
C GLU A 564 -7.85 19.50 2.77
N TRP A 565 -7.43 18.43 3.44
CA TRP A 565 -6.17 17.72 3.25
C TRP A 565 -6.46 16.26 2.86
N LEU A 566 -5.65 15.68 1.97
CA LEU A 566 -5.67 14.24 1.72
C LEU A 566 -4.48 13.62 2.46
N VAL A 567 -4.76 12.77 3.43
CA VAL A 567 -3.78 12.28 4.40
C VAL A 567 -3.66 10.77 4.26
N GLY A 568 -2.59 10.35 3.58
CA GLY A 568 -2.31 8.96 3.26
C GLY A 568 -1.34 8.26 4.20
N ALA A 569 -0.69 7.23 3.67
CA ALA A 569 0.27 6.36 4.34
C ALA A 569 1.38 7.13 5.08
N THR A 570 1.86 8.26 4.56
CA THR A 570 2.81 9.17 5.24
C THR A 570 2.41 9.47 6.68
N PHE A 571 1.13 9.63 6.98
CA PHE A 571 0.61 9.77 8.34
C PHE A 571 0.12 8.44 8.91
N LEU A 572 -0.66 7.68 8.13
CA LEU A 572 -1.42 6.54 8.65
C LEU A 572 -0.55 5.38 9.18
N LYS A 573 0.71 5.23 8.73
CA LYS A 573 1.65 4.26 9.33
C LYS A 573 2.26 4.68 10.67
N ASN A 574 1.87 5.85 11.20
CA ASN A 574 2.30 6.35 12.51
C ASN A 574 1.22 6.19 13.59
N VAL A 575 0.03 5.74 13.22
CA VAL A 575 -1.15 5.67 14.10
C VAL A 575 -1.88 4.35 13.87
N TYR A 576 -2.61 3.90 14.87
CA TYR A 576 -3.64 2.91 14.65
C TYR A 576 -4.90 3.65 14.21
N PHE A 577 -5.40 3.30 13.03
CA PHE A 577 -6.58 3.93 12.43
C PHE A 577 -7.76 2.96 12.52
N ALA A 578 -8.94 3.47 12.89
CA ALA A 578 -10.15 2.68 12.94
C ALA A 578 -11.33 3.46 12.34
N THR A 579 -12.29 2.74 11.78
CA THR A 579 -13.52 3.33 11.24
C THR A 579 -14.74 2.55 11.71
N ASN A 580 -15.88 3.24 11.83
CA ASN A 580 -17.15 2.62 12.20
C ASN A 580 -18.26 3.22 11.33
N THR A 581 -18.77 2.47 10.36
CA THR A 581 -19.79 2.96 9.41
C THR A 581 -21.13 3.19 10.09
N LYS A 582 -21.50 2.35 11.06
CA LYS A 582 -22.77 2.48 11.80
C LYS A 582 -22.79 3.70 12.71
N ALA A 583 -21.70 3.97 13.42
CA ALA A 583 -21.60 5.13 14.30
C ALA A 583 -21.21 6.41 13.52
N ASN A 584 -20.74 6.28 12.28
CA ASN A 584 -20.12 7.34 11.49
C ASN A 584 -18.97 8.03 12.26
N LYS A 585 -18.03 7.23 12.76
CA LYS A 585 -16.90 7.67 13.58
C LYS A 585 -15.57 7.19 13.03
N ILE A 586 -14.55 8.00 13.27
CA ILE A 586 -13.14 7.69 13.04
C ILE A 586 -12.47 7.47 14.40
N GLY A 587 -11.57 6.51 14.50
CA GLY A 587 -10.76 6.25 15.67
C GLY A 587 -9.28 6.41 15.36
N LEU A 588 -8.54 7.12 16.20
CA LEU A 588 -7.07 7.22 16.12
C LEU A 588 -6.43 6.90 17.46
N ALA A 589 -5.38 6.07 17.46
CA ALA A 589 -4.56 5.78 18.64
C ALA A 589 -3.07 5.79 18.31
N LYS A 590 -2.24 5.98 19.34
CA LYS A 590 -0.78 5.84 19.20
C LYS A 590 -0.44 4.36 19.04
N LEU A 591 0.51 4.06 18.16
CA LEU A 591 1.00 2.69 17.98
C LEU A 591 1.70 2.19 19.24
N ASN A 592 1.62 0.88 19.46
CA ASN A 592 2.33 0.19 20.53
C ASN A 592 3.79 -0.07 20.09
N THR A 593 4.58 0.99 19.92
CA THR A 593 6.01 0.85 19.63
C THR A 593 6.79 0.77 20.95
N THR A 594 7.83 -0.05 20.99
CA THR A 594 8.81 -0.14 22.10
C THR A 594 9.58 1.17 22.37
N ASP A 595 9.26 2.25 21.66
CA ASP A 595 10.01 3.51 21.58
C ASP A 595 9.40 4.68 22.36
N THR A 596 8.47 4.43 23.28
CA THR A 596 8.04 5.48 24.21
C THR A 596 9.10 5.71 25.30
N SER A 597 10.13 6.47 24.94
CA SER A 597 10.88 7.24 25.93
C SER A 597 9.89 8.20 26.62
N ASN A 598 9.45 7.83 27.82
CA ASN A 598 8.72 8.71 28.70
C ASN A 598 9.53 10.00 28.89
N SER A 599 9.08 11.09 28.27
CA SER A 599 9.45 12.44 28.67
C SER A 599 8.70 12.77 29.97
N THR A 600 8.98 12.05 31.05
CA THR A 600 8.61 12.51 32.38
C THR A 600 9.47 13.72 32.72
N SER A 601 8.81 14.87 32.64
CA SER A 601 9.19 16.17 33.17
C SER A 601 10.07 16.07 34.42
N ALA A 602 11.22 16.73 34.36
CA ALA A 602 12.09 16.98 35.51
C ALA A 602 11.39 17.93 36.50
N GLY A 603 10.55 17.38 37.37
CA GLY A 603 10.10 18.04 38.60
C GLY A 603 11.11 17.82 39.71
N LYS A 604 12.17 18.64 39.79
CA LYS A 604 12.97 18.75 41.02
C LYS A 604 12.13 19.42 42.09
N SER A 605 11.41 18.64 42.88
CA SER A 605 10.97 19.04 44.21
C SER A 605 11.76 18.22 45.23
N SER A 606 12.84 18.79 45.75
CA SER A 606 13.46 18.31 46.99
C SER A 606 13.56 19.48 47.95
N THR A 607 12.60 19.48 48.85
CA THR A 607 12.38 20.33 50.01
C THR A 607 13.65 20.46 50.86
N SER A 608 14.16 21.69 51.04
CA SER A 608 15.21 21.97 52.02
C SER A 608 14.58 22.04 53.42
N THR A 609 14.82 21.00 54.22
CA THR A 609 14.47 21.02 55.64
C THR A 609 15.63 21.66 56.40
N LYS A 610 15.49 22.94 56.77
CA LYS A 610 16.34 23.61 57.76
C LYS A 610 15.99 23.05 59.15
N ILE A 611 16.90 22.29 59.75
CA ILE A 611 16.87 22.01 61.19
C ILE A 611 17.65 23.13 61.88
N SER A 612 16.92 23.93 62.66
CA SER A 612 17.45 24.90 63.62
C SER A 612 17.55 24.22 64.97
N SER A 613 18.77 24.00 65.47
CA SER A 613 19.02 23.68 66.87
C SER A 613 19.46 24.94 67.60
N THR A 614 18.57 25.54 68.39
CA THR A 614 18.92 26.50 69.43
C THR A 614 19.03 25.77 70.76
N ALA A 615 20.16 25.96 71.42
CA ALA A 615 20.37 25.65 72.82
C ALA A 615 19.78 26.79 73.67
N GLU A 616 18.87 26.43 74.58
CA GLU A 616 18.85 26.77 76.01
C GLU A 616 17.64 26.08 76.67
#